data_AF-A0A925DL44-F1
#
_entry.id   AF-A0A925DL44-F1
#
_cell.length_a   1.000
_cell.length_b   1.000
_cell.length_c   1.000
_cell.angle_alpha   90.00
_cell.angle_beta   90.00
_cell.angle_gamma   90.00
#
_symmetry.space_group_name_H-M   'P 1'
#
loop_
_entity.id
_entity.type
_entity.pdbx_description
1 polymer ?
#
loop_
_entity_poly.entity_id
_entity_poly.type
_entity_poly.pdbx_seq_one_letter_code
_entity_poly.pdbx_strand_id
1 'polypeptide(L)' 'MLRVDLHCHSNVSDGVLAPAAVAARARAGGVDVWALTDHDEGSGIAAARAAALGLGMQ' A
#
# COMPACT_ATOMS: atom_id res chain seq x y z
N MET A 1 7.86 -17.86 -4.67
CA MET A 1 8.51 -16.73 -5.37
C MET A 1 7.95 -15.46 -4.76
N LEU A 2 8.81 -14.53 -4.36
CA LEU A 2 8.40 -13.27 -3.76
C LEU A 2 7.67 -12.40 -4.80
N ARG A 3 6.49 -11.85 -4.47
CA ARG A 3 5.78 -10.88 -5.32
C ARG A 3 5.91 -9.48 -4.75
N VAL A 4 6.29 -8.54 -5.60
CA VAL A 4 6.64 -7.18 -5.20
C VAL A 4 5.88 -6.16 -6.04
N ASP A 5 5.30 -5.15 -5.41
CA ASP A 5 4.69 -3.98 -6.07
C ASP A 5 5.21 -2.68 -5.45
N LEU A 6 6.12 -2.00 -6.15
CA LEU A 6 6.81 -0.81 -5.62
C LEU A 6 6.22 0.52 -6.10
N HIS A 7 5.03 0.51 -6.72
CA HIS A 7 4.46 1.73 -7.25
C HIS A 7 2.94 1.70 -7.24
N CYS A 8 2.35 2.27 -6.19
CA CYS A 8 0.91 2.44 -6.09
C CYS A 8 0.54 3.75 -5.38
N HIS A 9 -0.66 4.23 -5.68
CA HIS A 9 -1.18 5.50 -5.19
C HIS A 9 -2.49 5.29 -4.45
N SER A 10 -2.69 6.08 -3.40
CA SER A 10 -3.90 6.15 -2.60
C SER A 10 -4.69 7.41 -2.91
N ASN A 11 -5.88 7.53 -2.33
CA ASN A 11 -6.70 8.75 -2.42
C ASN A 11 -6.15 9.95 -1.65
N VAL A 12 -4.96 9.81 -1.05
CA VAL A 12 -4.22 10.91 -0.45
C VAL A 12 -3.48 11.71 -1.54
N SER A 13 -3.17 11.09 -2.70
CA SER A 13 -2.75 11.79 -3.92
C SER A 13 -3.85 11.72 -5.01
N ASP A 14 -3.64 10.91 -6.04
CA ASP A 14 -4.45 10.75 -7.25
C ASP A 14 -5.03 9.33 -7.40
N GLY A 15 -4.77 8.45 -6.44
CA GLY A 15 -5.38 7.13 -6.37
C GLY A 15 -6.84 7.16 -5.90
N VAL A 16 -7.45 5.98 -5.84
CA VAL A 16 -8.90 5.84 -5.53
C VAL A 16 -9.14 5.31 -4.12
N LEU A 17 -8.26 4.44 -3.63
CA LEU A 17 -8.45 3.74 -2.36
C LEU A 17 -7.71 4.44 -1.23
N ALA A 18 -8.26 4.39 -0.02
CA ALA A 18 -7.52 4.80 1.17
C ALA A 18 -6.24 3.96 1.34
N PRO A 19 -5.17 4.49 1.96
CA PRO A 19 -3.88 3.80 2.09
C PRO A 19 -3.97 2.36 2.64
N ALA A 20 -4.80 2.14 3.67
CA ALA A 20 -5.03 0.81 4.23
C ALA A 20 -5.76 -0.14 3.26
N ALA A 21 -6.66 0.39 2.43
CA ALA A 21 -7.36 -0.38 1.41
C ALA A 21 -6.45 -0.73 0.23
N VAL A 22 -5.46 0.11 -0.10
CA VAL A 22 -4.41 -0.25 -1.08
C VAL A 22 -3.60 -1.45 -0.57
N ALA A 23 -3.19 -1.45 0.70
CA ALA A 23 -2.50 -2.59 1.32
C ALA A 23 -3.32 -3.90 1.24
N ALA A 24 -4.62 -3.81 1.57
CA ALA A 24 -5.53 -4.95 1.48
C ALA A 24 -5.68 -5.47 0.03
N ARG A 25 -5.76 -4.55 -0.94
CA ARG A 25 -5.84 -4.88 -2.36
C ARG A 25 -4.57 -5.57 -2.86
N ALA A 26 -3.40 -5.10 -2.44
CA ALA A 26 -2.10 -5.69 -2.77
C ALA A 26 -2.00 -7.12 -2.19
N ARG A 27 -2.36 -7.30 -0.91
CA ARG A 27 -2.37 -8.61 -0.27
C ARG A 27 -3.30 -9.61 -0.96
N ALA A 28 -4.48 -9.15 -1.37
CA ALA A 28 -5.44 -9.96 -2.12
C ALA A 28 -4.91 -10.38 -3.50
N GLY A 29 -4.02 -9.58 -4.11
CA GLY A 29 -3.26 -9.93 -5.31
C GLY A 29 -2.08 -10.89 -5.06
N GLY A 30 -1.83 -11.24 -3.79
CA GLY A 30 -0.71 -12.07 -3.36
C GLY A 30 0.63 -11.35 -3.36
N VAL A 31 0.65 -10.03 -3.25
CA VAL A 31 1.88 -9.24 -3.04
C VAL A 31 2.41 -9.50 -1.62
N ASP A 32 3.72 -9.69 -1.52
CA ASP A 32 4.44 -9.94 -0.25
C ASP A 32 5.15 -8.66 0.24
N VAL A 33 5.66 -7.84 -0.69
CA VAL A 33 6.39 -6.59 -0.41
C VAL A 33 5.81 -5.49 -1.27
N TRP A 34 5.53 -4.32 -0.69
CA TRP A 34 4.96 -3.21 -1.45
C TRP A 34 5.44 -1.82 -1.02
N ALA A 35 5.19 -0.82 -1.85
CA ALA A 35 5.44 0.59 -1.51
C ALA A 35 4.24 1.46 -1.88
N LEU A 36 3.82 2.31 -0.93
CA LEU A 36 2.93 3.44 -1.22
C LEU A 36 3.78 4.61 -1.70
N THR A 37 3.47 5.14 -2.89
CA THR A 37 4.28 6.16 -3.57
C THR A 37 3.40 7.32 -4.04
N ASP A 38 2.63 7.89 -3.12
CA ASP A 38 1.77 9.05 -3.36
C ASP A 38 2.58 10.28 -3.84
N HIS A 39 1.94 11.14 -4.63
CA HIS A 39 2.56 12.34 -5.19
C HIS A 39 2.82 13.42 -4.13
N ASP A 40 4.09 13.68 -3.83
CA ASP A 40 4.58 14.73 -2.92
C ASP A 40 3.89 14.77 -1.54
N GLU A 41 3.32 13.64 -1.13
CA GLU A 41 2.47 13.53 0.04
C GLU A 41 2.75 12.21 0.77
N GLY A 42 2.83 12.27 2.10
CA GLY A 42 3.28 11.15 2.94
C GLY A 42 2.36 10.81 4.10
N SER A 43 1.28 11.56 4.30
CA SER A 43 0.33 11.35 5.40
C SER A 43 -0.35 9.98 5.37
N GLY A 44 -0.41 9.33 4.20
CA GLY A 44 -0.93 7.97 4.03
C GLY A 44 -0.02 6.85 4.55
N ILE A 45 1.29 7.11 4.73
CA ILE A 45 2.30 6.07 5.02
C ILE A 45 2.01 5.32 6.32
N ALA A 46 1.63 6.02 7.39
CA ALA A 46 1.38 5.40 8.69
C ALA A 46 0.23 4.38 8.63
N ALA A 47 -0.88 4.76 7.97
CA ALA A 47 -2.05 3.90 7.79
C ALA A 47 -1.76 2.72 6.85
N ALA A 48 -1.06 2.96 5.73
CA ALA A 48 -0.62 1.90 4.83
C ALA A 48 0.28 0.89 5.53
N ARG A 49 1.30 1.35 6.27
CA ARG A 49 2.23 0.47 6.99
C ARG A 49 1.54 -0.36 8.06
N ALA A 50 0.65 0.25 8.86
CA ALA A 50 -0.10 -0.48 9.88
C ALA A 50 -0.96 -1.60 9.26
N ALA A 51 -1.66 -1.30 8.16
CA ALA A 51 -2.46 -2.29 7.45
C ALA A 51 -1.60 -3.41 6.84
N ALA A 52 -0.48 -3.05 6.19
CA ALA A 52 0.44 -4.02 5.59
C ALA A 52 0.99 -5.01 6.61
N LEU A 53 1.43 -4.52 7.78
CA LEU A 53 1.91 -5.37 8.87
C LEU A 53 0.82 -6.28 9.41
N GLY A 54 -0.41 -5.78 9.55
CA GLY A 54 -1.57 -6.59 9.94
C GLY A 54 -1.93 -7.69 8.93
N LEU A 55 -1.52 -7.54 7.68
CA LEU A 55 -1.74 -8.48 6.57
C LEU A 55 -0.54 -9.42 6.32
N GLY A 56 0.54 -9.26 7.10
CA GLY A 56 1.77 -10.04 6.96
C GLY A 56 2.63 -9.67 5.75
N MET A 57 2.45 -8.47 5.20
CA MET A 57 3.29 -7.93 4.13
C MET A 57 4.44 -7.10 4.70
N GLN A 58 5.46 -6.86 3.88
CA GLN A 58 6.51 -5.86 4.14
C GLN A 58 6.23 -4.55 3.42
#